data_AF-A0A971PT63-F1
#
_entry.id   AF-A0A971PT63-F1
#
_cell.length_a   1.000
_cell.length_b   1.000
_cell.length_c   1.000
_cell.angle_alpha   90.00
_cell.angle_beta   90.00
_cell.angle_gamma   90.00
#
_symmetry.space_group_name_H-M   'P 1'
#
loop_
_entity.id
_entity.type
_entity.pdbx_description
1 polymer ?
#
loop_
_entity_poly.entity_id
_entity_poly.type
_entity_poly.pdbx_seq_one_letter_code
_entity_poly.pdbx_strand_id
1 'polypeptide(L)'
;MGIDDLIAAEAAASEADKDAELKPGSTLTRGHGRSKTLQVRLNEDEMQALAQLADRRGVPASTLARELLMTQIAAGESTPQAMIARLRADLEALASTVA
;
A
#
# COMPACT_ATOMS: atom_id res chain seq x y z
N MET A 1 -43.19 -27.41 -8.72
CA MET A 1 -42.06 -26.86 -7.95
C MET A 1 -42.09 -25.36 -8.11
N GLY A 2 -42.32 -24.66 -7.00
CA GLY A 2 -42.22 -23.21 -6.94
C GLY A 2 -40.76 -22.76 -6.85
N ILE A 3 -40.53 -21.46 -7.05
CA ILE A 3 -39.18 -20.86 -6.91
C ILE A 3 -38.65 -21.07 -5.49
N ASP A 4 -39.52 -21.02 -4.48
CA ASP A 4 -39.17 -21.25 -3.08
C ASP A 4 -38.65 -22.68 -2.82
N ASP A 5 -39.24 -23.68 -3.50
CA ASP A 5 -38.79 -25.08 -3.41
C ASP A 5 -37.38 -25.25 -4.00
N LEU A 6 -37.09 -24.52 -5.09
CA LEU A 6 -35.78 -24.55 -5.75
C LEU A 6 -34.71 -23.87 -4.90
N ILE A 7 -35.04 -22.74 -4.26
CA ILE A 7 -34.12 -22.03 -3.35
C ILE A 7 -33.83 -22.90 -2.12
N ALA A 8 -34.84 -23.55 -1.54
CA ALA A 8 -34.66 -24.43 -0.40
C ALA A 8 -33.79 -25.66 -0.74
N ALA A 9 -33.98 -26.25 -1.92
CA ALA A 9 -33.19 -27.36 -2.40
C ALA A 9 -31.72 -26.96 -2.65
N GLU A 10 -31.48 -25.80 -3.27
CA GLU A 10 -30.13 -25.28 -3.52
C GLU A 10 -29.40 -24.92 -2.23
N ALA A 11 -30.11 -24.32 -1.27
CA ALA A 11 -29.56 -24.00 0.04
C ALA A 11 -29.14 -25.27 0.80
N ALA A 12 -29.99 -26.30 0.80
CA ALA A 12 -29.66 -27.58 1.43
C ALA A 12 -28.46 -28.28 0.75
N ALA A 13 -28.38 -28.23 -0.58
CA ALA A 13 -27.26 -28.80 -1.33
C ALA A 13 -25.94 -28.05 -1.09
N SER A 14 -25.98 -26.72 -1.03
CA SER A 14 -24.79 -25.88 -0.77
C SER A 14 -24.19 -26.09 0.62
N GLU A 15 -25.04 -26.38 1.60
CA GLU A 15 -24.63 -26.51 3.01
C GLU A 15 -24.18 -27.93 3.38
N ALA A 16 -24.46 -28.93 2.54
CA ALA A 16 -24.13 -30.34 2.78
C ALA A 16 -22.62 -30.60 2.79
N ASP A 17 -21.85 -29.87 1.97
CA ASP A 17 -20.44 -30.16 1.67
C ASP A 17 -19.53 -28.93 1.86
N LYS A 18 -19.76 -28.16 2.94
CA LYS A 18 -19.01 -26.90 3.22
C LYS A 18 -17.50 -27.07 3.30
N ASP A 19 -17.06 -28.21 3.83
CA ASP A 19 -15.65 -28.52 4.07
C ASP A 19 -15.08 -29.41 2.95
N ALA A 20 -15.80 -29.60 1.84
CA ALA A 20 -15.30 -30.38 0.72
C ALA A 20 -14.05 -29.72 0.13
N GLU A 21 -13.11 -30.57 -0.29
CA GLU A 21 -11.88 -30.12 -0.91
C GLU A 21 -12.17 -29.31 -2.17
N LEU A 22 -11.45 -28.20 -2.34
CA LEU A 22 -11.57 -27.36 -3.52
C LEU A 22 -11.23 -28.17 -4.76
N LYS A 23 -12.05 -28.02 -5.81
CA LYS A 23 -11.81 -28.70 -7.09
C LYS A 23 -10.40 -28.39 -7.61
N PRO A 24 -9.66 -29.38 -8.13
CA PRO A 24 -8.36 -29.14 -8.74
C PRO A 24 -8.48 -28.11 -9.87
N GLY A 25 -7.62 -27.08 -9.85
CA GLY A 25 -7.70 -25.92 -10.74
C GLY A 25 -8.44 -24.70 -10.18
N SER A 26 -8.99 -24.79 -8.96
CA SER A 26 -9.59 -23.64 -8.27
C SER A 26 -8.52 -22.59 -7.94
N THR A 27 -8.71 -21.36 -8.42
CA THR A 27 -7.82 -20.24 -8.09
C THR A 27 -8.24 -19.61 -6.77
N LEU A 28 -7.42 -19.77 -5.73
CA LEU A 28 -7.57 -19.06 -4.45
C LEU A 28 -7.24 -17.57 -4.63
N THR A 29 -8.25 -16.75 -4.91
CA THR A 29 -8.10 -15.30 -5.11
C THR A 29 -8.09 -14.50 -3.80
N ARG A 30 -8.48 -15.12 -2.68
CA ARG A 30 -8.66 -14.46 -1.38
C ARG A 30 -7.68 -15.05 -0.36
N GLY A 31 -6.60 -14.33 -0.06
CA GLY A 31 -5.60 -14.77 0.94
C GLY A 31 -4.19 -14.18 0.77
N HIS A 32 -3.84 -13.69 -0.42
CA HIS A 32 -2.52 -13.09 -0.65
C HIS A 32 -2.52 -11.57 -0.38
N GLY A 33 -1.70 -11.12 0.57
CA GLY A 33 -1.18 -9.75 0.62
C GLY A 33 -2.10 -8.67 1.19
N ARG A 34 -2.77 -8.91 2.32
CA ARG A 34 -3.50 -7.83 3.02
C ARG A 34 -2.52 -6.70 3.36
N SER A 35 -2.78 -5.50 2.82
CA SER A 35 -2.21 -4.26 3.32
C SER A 35 -2.41 -4.21 4.84
N LYS A 36 -1.32 -4.07 5.59
CA LYS A 36 -1.38 -3.90 7.05
C LYS A 36 -1.67 -2.44 7.37
N THR A 37 -2.54 -2.20 8.35
CA THR A 37 -2.85 -0.83 8.81
C THR A 37 -1.81 -0.42 9.85
N LEU A 38 -1.16 0.72 9.62
CA LEU A 38 -0.29 1.41 10.59
C LEU A 38 -1.03 2.64 11.09
N GLN A 39 -1.14 2.82 12.40
CA GLN A 39 -1.71 4.03 13.01
C GLN A 39 -0.58 4.95 13.43
N VAL A 40 -0.65 6.20 12.97
CA VAL A 40 0.30 7.28 13.33
C VAL A 40 -0.49 8.35 14.05
N ARG A 41 -0.04 8.76 15.23
CA ARG A 41 -0.68 9.83 15.99
C ARG A 41 -0.12 11.16 15.52
N LEU A 42 -0.99 11.98 14.94
CA LEU A 42 -0.70 13.35 14.51
C LEU A 42 -1.60 14.30 15.29
N ASN A 43 -1.14 15.52 15.51
CA ASN A 43 -2.02 16.61 15.93
C ASN A 43 -2.81 17.17 14.73
N GLU A 44 -3.71 18.12 15.00
CA GLU A 44 -4.61 18.67 13.98
C GLU A 44 -3.84 19.42 12.88
N ASP A 45 -2.87 20.25 13.26
CA ASP A 45 -2.03 21.03 12.33
C ASP A 45 -1.19 20.11 11.42
N GLU A 46 -0.60 19.05 11.99
CA GLU A 46 0.18 18.05 11.27
C GLU A 46 -0.68 17.29 10.26
N MET A 47 -1.88 16.88 10.66
CA MET A 47 -2.82 16.21 9.78
C MET A 47 -3.27 17.14 8.64
N GLN A 48 -3.52 18.41 8.94
CA GLN A 48 -3.90 19.40 7.94
C GLN A 48 -2.77 19.67 6.94
N ALA A 49 -1.53 19.79 7.42
CA ALA A 49 -0.36 19.97 6.56
C ALA A 49 -0.16 18.78 5.60
N LEU A 50 -0.33 17.54 6.10
CA LEU A 50 -0.27 16.34 5.28
C LEU A 50 -1.38 16.33 4.21
N ALA A 51 -2.61 16.68 4.57
CA ALA A 51 -3.74 16.73 3.65
C ALA A 51 -3.52 17.77 2.54
N GLN A 52 -3.09 18.99 2.89
CA GLN A 52 -2.81 20.04 1.91
C GLN A 52 -1.69 19.66 0.92
N LEU A 53 -0.66 18.95 1.40
CA LEU A 53 0.41 18.47 0.52
C LEU A 53 -0.08 17.35 -0.40
N ALA A 54 -0.94 16.47 0.10
CA ALA A 54 -1.55 15.38 -0.66
C ALA A 54 -2.44 15.94 -1.79
N ASP A 55 -3.28 16.93 -1.47
CA ASP A 55 -4.17 17.60 -2.43
C ASP A 55 -3.38 18.29 -3.54
N ARG A 56 -2.32 19.03 -3.20
CA ARG A 56 -1.44 19.67 -4.19
C ARG A 56 -0.78 18.68 -5.15
N ARG A 57 -0.53 17.45 -4.68
CA ARG A 57 0.07 16.37 -5.48
C ARG A 57 -0.96 15.48 -6.16
N GLY A 58 -2.26 15.68 -5.89
CA GLY A 58 -3.35 14.87 -6.44
C GLY A 58 -3.32 13.41 -5.98
N VAL A 59 -2.80 13.12 -4.79
CA VAL A 59 -2.69 11.77 -4.23
C VAL A 59 -3.39 11.66 -2.89
N PRO A 60 -3.87 10.47 -2.47
CA PRO A 60 -4.43 10.28 -1.13
C PRO A 60 -3.38 10.53 -0.03
N ALA A 61 -3.81 11.10 1.10
CA ALA A 61 -2.94 11.35 2.25
C ALA A 61 -2.22 10.09 2.75
N SER A 62 -2.88 8.92 2.70
CA SER A 62 -2.27 7.63 3.07
C SER A 62 -1.19 7.17 2.09
N THR A 63 -1.36 7.47 0.79
CA THR A 63 -0.35 7.20 -0.24
C THR A 63 0.86 8.08 -0.04
N LEU A 64 0.65 9.39 0.17
CA LEU A 64 1.73 10.33 0.46
C LEU A 64 2.46 9.96 1.75
N ALA A 65 1.74 9.62 2.82
CA ALA A 65 2.35 9.19 4.08
C ALA A 65 3.20 7.93 3.89
N ARG A 66 2.71 6.95 3.13
CA ARG A 66 3.47 5.75 2.80
C ARG A 66 4.74 6.09 2.01
N GLU A 67 4.63 6.94 0.99
CA GLU A 67 5.78 7.37 0.19
C GLU A 67 6.85 7.99 1.07
N LEU A 68 6.49 8.98 1.89
CA LEU A 68 7.42 9.65 2.81
C LEU A 68 8.09 8.68 3.77
N LEU A 69 7.32 7.76 4.38
CA LEU A 69 7.86 6.73 5.28
C LEU A 69 8.85 5.80 4.55
N MET A 70 8.49 5.33 3.35
CA MET A 70 9.37 4.43 2.59
C MET A 70 10.61 5.14 2.08
N THR A 71 10.52 6.41 1.67
CA THR A 71 11.68 7.21 1.29
C THR A 71 12.65 7.37 2.45
N GLN A 72 12.14 7.64 3.67
CA GLN A 72 13.00 7.75 4.86
C GLN A 72 13.65 6.42 5.24
N ILE A 73 12.93 5.31 5.14
CA ILE A 73 13.49 3.98 5.38
C ILE A 73 14.54 3.62 4.31
N ALA A 74 14.27 3.91 3.04
CA ALA A 74 15.19 3.67 1.94
C ALA A 74 16.44 4.57 2.01
N ALA A 75 16.30 5.76 2.59
CA ALA A 75 17.42 6.64 2.94
C ALA A 75 18.22 6.15 4.17
N GLY A 76 17.85 5.01 4.75
CA GLY A 76 18.41 4.44 5.99
C GLY A 76 19.91 4.64 6.14
N GLU A 77 20.32 5.12 7.32
CA GLU A 77 21.70 5.35 7.75
C GLU A 77 22.65 5.95 6.71
N SER A 78 22.18 6.82 5.81
CA SER A 78 23.10 7.72 5.14
C SER A 78 23.65 8.66 6.20
N THR A 79 24.84 8.34 6.72
CA THR A 79 25.55 9.22 7.63
C THR A 79 25.64 10.59 6.97
N PRO A 80 25.56 11.70 7.73
CA PRO A 80 25.65 13.06 7.16
C PRO A 80 26.83 13.20 6.19
N GLN A 81 27.92 12.49 6.45
CA GLN A 81 29.11 12.40 5.62
C GLN A 81 28.84 11.72 4.26
N ALA A 82 28.12 10.60 4.22
CA ALA A 82 27.74 9.93 2.98
C ALA A 82 26.78 10.79 2.13
N MET A 83 25.87 11.53 2.78
CA MET A 83 24.97 12.47 2.10
C MET A 83 25.74 13.65 1.49
N ILE A 84 26.67 14.26 2.25
CA ILE A 84 27.53 15.33 1.74
C ILE A 84 28.41 14.86 0.58
N ALA A 85 28.98 13.66 0.67
CA ALA A 85 29.80 13.09 -0.39
C ALA A 85 28.99 12.91 -1.70
N ARG A 86 27.75 12.43 -1.58
CA ARG A 86 26.85 12.30 -2.73
C ARG A 86 26.49 13.65 -3.34
N LEU A 87 26.11 14.63 -2.53
CA LEU A 87 25.78 15.98 -3.03
C LEU A 87 26.96 16.65 -3.75
N ARG A 88 28.20 16.45 -3.26
CA ARG A 88 29.41 16.93 -3.94
C ARG A 88 29.58 16.28 -5.31
N ALA A 89 29.40 14.96 -5.40
CA ALA A 89 29.50 14.22 -6.66
C ALA A 89 28.44 14.68 -7.68
N ASP A 90 27.20 14.90 -7.22
CA ASP A 90 26.10 15.37 -8.08
C ASP A 90 26.36 16.78 -8.63
N LEU A 91 26.93 17.68 -7.80
CA LEU A 91 27.31 19.03 -8.23
C LEU A 91 28.49 19.03 -9.21
N GLU A 92 29.49 18.17 -9.01
CA GLU A 92 30.63 18.00 -9.92
C GLU A 92 30.16 17.51 -11.30
N ALA A 93 29.23 16.54 -11.32
CA ALA A 93 28.63 16.02 -12.55
C ALA A 93 27.79 17.09 -13.28
N LEU A 94 27.09 17.95 -12.53
CA LEU A 94 26.37 19.06 -13.13
C LEU A 94 27.33 20.10 -13.72
N ALA A 95 28.40 20.45 -13.00
CA ALA A 95 29.41 21.40 -13.46
C ALA A 95 30.09 20.94 -14.75
N SER A 96 30.41 19.65 -14.88
CA SER A 96 31.00 19.08 -16.09
C SER A 96 30.05 19.01 -17.28
N THR A 97 28.74 19.13 -17.07
CA THR A 97 27.73 19.17 -18.14
C THR A 97 27.54 20.59 -18.68
N VAL A 98 27.90 21.62 -17.90
CA VAL A 98 27.70 23.04 -18.24
C VAL A 98 28.96 23.70 -18.79
N ALA A 99 30.14 23.11 -18.58
CA ALA A 99 31.43 23.55 -19.14
C ALA A 99 31.65 23.05 -20.58
#